data_AF-A0A7Z9KRV9-F1
#
_entry.id   AF-A0A7Z9KRV9-F1
#
_cell.length_a   1.000
_cell.length_b   1.000
_cell.length_c   1.000
_cell.angle_alpha   90.00
_cell.angle_beta   90.00
_cell.angle_gamma   90.00
#
_symmetry.space_group_name_H-M   'P 1'
#
loop_
_entity.id
_entity.type
_entity.pdbx_description
1 polymer ?
#
loop_
_entity_poly.entity_id
_entity_poly.type
_entity_poly.pdbx_seq_one_letter_code
_entity_poly.pdbx_strand_id
1 'polypeptide(L)'
;MKVEMQLGNEKLSVEMGKVAKQADGAAWVQHGGTVVLVTAVASKESTNLDFFPLTVDYRERAYANGRIPPVYGRREPRPGDTEQLTARLIDHCIRPLFPKNFKSEVQILCTVLSFDGEHFADVPSLIGASAALSVSDIPFNGPVGAVV
;
A
#
# COMPACT_ATOMS: atom_id res chain seq x y z
N MET A 1 -4.97 -15.61 6.09
CA MET A 1 -4.38 -15.49 7.45
C MET A 1 -4.71 -14.11 7.97
N LYS A 2 -5.29 -13.98 9.18
CA LYS A 2 -5.61 -12.69 9.79
C LYS A 2 -4.81 -12.55 11.08
N VAL A 3 -4.13 -11.42 11.24
CA VAL A 3 -3.41 -11.04 12.46
C VAL A 3 -4.01 -9.74 12.98
N GLU A 4 -4.22 -9.67 14.28
CA GLU A 4 -4.78 -8.49 14.94
C GLU A 4 -3.83 -8.05 16.05
N MET A 5 -3.66 -6.75 16.21
CA MET A 5 -2.88 -6.13 17.26
C MET A 5 -3.63 -4.92 17.80
N GLN A 6 -3.52 -4.70 19.11
CA GLN A 6 -4.01 -3.49 19.75
C GLN A 6 -3.00 -2.35 19.49
N LEU A 7 -3.42 -1.27 18.84
CA LEU A 7 -2.64 -0.07 18.61
C LEU A 7 -3.29 1.08 19.38
N GLY A 8 -2.75 1.41 20.55
CA GLY A 8 -3.41 2.33 21.48
C GLY A 8 -4.76 1.77 21.97
N ASN A 9 -5.82 2.55 21.82
CA ASN A 9 -7.18 2.11 22.18
C ASN A 9 -7.89 1.35 21.06
N GLU A 10 -7.26 1.26 19.89
CA GLU A 10 -7.88 0.78 18.67
C GLU A 10 -7.30 -0.57 18.25
N LYS A 11 -8.00 -1.25 17.33
CA LYS A 11 -7.51 -2.50 16.74
C LYS A 11 -6.99 -2.24 15.34
N LEU A 12 -5.74 -2.62 15.13
CA LEU A 12 -5.14 -2.77 13.82
C LEU A 12 -5.23 -4.25 13.43
N SER A 13 -5.75 -4.54 12.24
CA SER A 13 -5.78 -5.89 11.71
C SER A 13 -5.20 -5.94 10.30
N VAL A 14 -4.46 -7.01 10.02
CA VAL A 14 -3.86 -7.28 8.72
C VAL A 14 -4.32 -8.66 8.28
N GLU A 15 -5.00 -8.74 7.15
CA GLU A 15 -5.53 -9.96 6.58
C GLU A 15 -4.89 -10.24 5.21
N MET A 16 -4.21 -11.38 5.10
CA MET A 16 -3.51 -11.85 3.90
C MET A 16 -4.29 -12.97 3.22
N GLY A 17 -4.30 -12.97 1.88
CA GLY A 17 -4.92 -14.03 1.08
C GLY A 17 -6.45 -13.97 0.97
N LYS A 18 -7.08 -12.90 1.46
CA LYS A 18 -8.53 -12.66 1.31
C LYS A 18 -8.90 -12.32 -0.13
N VAL A 19 -8.18 -11.36 -0.71
CA VAL A 19 -8.41 -10.77 -2.03
C VAL A 19 -7.08 -10.63 -2.79
N ALA A 20 -7.16 -10.32 -4.10
CA ALA A 20 -5.99 -10.09 -4.96
C ALA A 20 -4.95 -11.22 -4.95
N LYS A 21 -5.42 -12.48 -4.94
CA LYS A 21 -4.57 -13.70 -4.89
C LYS A 21 -3.64 -13.91 -6.10
N GLN A 22 -3.80 -13.10 -7.14
CA GLN A 22 -2.94 -13.13 -8.33
C GLN A 22 -1.74 -12.18 -8.20
N ALA A 23 -1.76 -11.26 -7.23
CA ALA A 23 -0.58 -10.47 -6.90
C ALA A 23 0.44 -11.35 -6.16
N ASP A 24 1.72 -11.01 -6.25
CA ASP A 24 2.77 -11.73 -5.51
C ASP A 24 2.57 -11.55 -3.99
N GLY A 25 2.08 -10.39 -3.56
CA GLY A 25 1.66 -10.12 -2.20
C GLY A 25 0.44 -9.21 -2.12
N ALA A 26 -0.46 -9.49 -1.18
CA ALA A 26 -1.65 -8.67 -0.95
C ALA A 26 -2.05 -8.63 0.52
N ALA A 27 -2.22 -7.42 1.04
CA ALA A 27 -2.56 -7.12 2.43
C ALA A 27 -3.84 -6.30 2.51
N TRP A 28 -4.83 -6.83 3.24
CA TRP A 28 -6.00 -6.09 3.65
C TRP A 28 -5.78 -5.55 5.06
N VAL A 29 -5.53 -4.25 5.17
CA VAL A 29 -5.28 -3.59 6.46
C VAL A 29 -6.51 -2.83 6.90
N GLN A 30 -6.88 -2.98 8.15
CA GLN A 30 -7.97 -2.24 8.77
C GLN A 30 -7.51 -1.67 10.11
N HIS A 31 -7.67 -0.37 10.28
CA HIS A 31 -7.44 0.37 11.52
C HIS A 31 -8.73 1.13 11.85
N GLY A 32 -9.40 0.74 12.93
CA GLY A 32 -10.74 1.27 13.24
C GLY A 32 -11.73 0.97 12.09
N GLY A 33 -12.33 2.01 11.53
CA GLY A 33 -13.21 1.94 10.36
C GLY A 33 -12.51 2.23 9.01
N THR A 34 -11.24 2.63 9.04
CA THR A 34 -10.43 2.86 7.84
C THR A 34 -9.86 1.54 7.31
N VAL A 35 -10.02 1.31 6.01
CA VAL A 35 -9.62 0.07 5.34
C VAL A 35 -8.81 0.37 4.10
N VAL A 36 -7.66 -0.27 3.97
CA VAL A 36 -6.75 -0.15 2.83
C VAL A 36 -6.41 -1.53 2.27
N LEU A 37 -6.53 -1.68 0.96
CA LEU A 37 -5.97 -2.82 0.23
C LEU A 37 -4.62 -2.42 -0.35
N VAL A 38 -3.57 -3.15 0.01
CA VAL A 38 -2.24 -2.97 -0.55
C VAL A 38 -1.81 -4.22 -1.30
N THR A 39 -1.34 -4.06 -2.53
CA THR A 39 -0.82 -5.15 -3.35
C THR A 39 0.59 -4.84 -3.83
N ALA A 40 1.46 -5.84 -3.80
CA ALA A 40 2.82 -5.78 -4.33
C ALA A 40 2.97 -6.82 -5.45
N VAL A 41 3.54 -6.38 -6.57
CA VAL A 41 3.82 -7.23 -7.73
C VAL A 41 5.22 -6.91 -8.24
N ALA A 42 5.96 -7.94 -8.63
CA ALA A 42 7.25 -7.80 -9.30
C ALA A 42 7.25 -8.49 -10.67
N SER A 43 7.95 -7.89 -11.63
CA SER A 43 8.24 -8.55 -12.89
C SER A 43 9.20 -9.72 -12.66
N LYS A 44 8.94 -10.84 -13.35
CA LYS A 44 9.85 -11.99 -13.39
C LYS A 44 11.10 -11.71 -14.22
N GLU A 45 11.03 -10.73 -15.13
CA GLU A 45 12.13 -10.34 -15.99
C GLU A 45 12.88 -9.16 -15.37
N SER A 46 14.21 -9.26 -15.34
CA SER A 46 15.07 -8.16 -14.94
C SER A 46 15.09 -7.08 -16.02
N THR A 47 14.99 -5.82 -15.63
CA THR A 47 15.14 -4.70 -16.58
C THR A 47 16.61 -4.33 -16.79
N ASN A 48 16.91 -3.80 -17.98
CA ASN A 48 18.23 -3.27 -18.33
C ASN A 48 18.45 -1.82 -17.85
N LEU A 49 17.66 -1.35 -16.89
CA LEU A 49 17.76 0.00 -16.37
C LEU A 49 18.97 0.14 -15.43
N ASP A 50 19.52 1.35 -15.38
CA ASP A 50 20.63 1.70 -14.50
C ASP A 50 20.19 1.96 -13.05
N PHE A 51 18.88 1.98 -12.80
CA PHE A 51 18.28 2.21 -11.49
C PHE A 51 17.24 1.13 -11.16
N PHE A 52 16.88 1.02 -9.88
CA PHE A 52 15.83 0.12 -9.40
C PHE A 52 14.43 0.70 -9.72
N PRO A 53 13.65 0.08 -10.63
CA PRO A 53 12.33 0.57 -11.00
C PRO A 53 11.31 0.12 -9.95
N LEU A 54 11.09 1.01 -8.97
CA LEU A 54 10.03 0.88 -7.98
C LEU A 54 9.02 1.99 -8.19
N THR A 55 7.77 1.61 -8.34
CA THR A 55 6.61 2.50 -8.45
C THR A 55 5.67 2.24 -7.28
N VAL A 56 5.35 3.30 -6.55
CA VAL A 56 4.33 3.27 -5.49
C VAL A 56 3.21 4.20 -5.89
N ASP A 57 2.00 3.66 -6.00
CA ASP A 57 0.79 4.46 -6.18
C ASP A 57 -0.08 4.34 -4.95
N TYR A 58 -0.51 5.48 -4.43
CA TYR A 58 -1.51 5.57 -3.38
C TYR A 58 -2.75 6.27 -3.95
N ARG A 59 -3.92 5.65 -3.75
CA ARG A 59 -5.18 6.12 -4.31
C ARG A 59 -6.31 6.07 -3.29
N GLU A 60 -6.92 7.22 -3.06
CA GLU A 60 -8.13 7.39 -2.28
C GLU A 60 -9.33 7.34 -3.21
N ARG A 61 -10.18 6.34 -3.03
CA ARG A 61 -11.41 6.23 -3.81
C ARG A 61 -12.48 7.11 -3.18
N ALA A 62 -13.22 7.84 -4.00
CA ALA A 62 -14.26 8.74 -3.48
C ALA A 62 -15.34 7.98 -2.69
N TYR A 63 -15.60 6.72 -3.06
CA TYR A 63 -16.52 5.84 -2.34
C TYR A 63 -16.06 5.51 -0.91
N ALA A 64 -14.76 5.61 -0.61
CA ALA A 64 -14.26 5.39 0.75
C ALA A 64 -14.85 6.40 1.74
N ASN A 65 -15.21 7.59 1.25
CA ASN A 65 -15.89 8.66 2.00
C ASN A 65 -17.41 8.69 1.76
N GLY A 66 -17.98 7.67 1.09
CA GLY A 66 -19.38 7.65 0.68
C GLY A 66 -19.77 8.73 -0.32
N ARG A 67 -18.81 9.27 -1.09
CA ARG A 67 -19.03 10.38 -2.04
C ARG A 67 -18.83 9.92 -3.48
N ILE A 68 -19.55 10.58 -4.39
CA ILE A 68 -19.33 10.44 -5.84
C ILE A 68 -18.41 11.59 -6.29
N PRO A 69 -17.38 11.34 -7.13
CA PRO A 69 -16.52 12.40 -7.63
C PRO A 69 -17.34 13.53 -8.29
N PRO A 70 -17.11 14.81 -7.93
CA PRO A 70 -17.85 15.93 -8.48
C PRO A 70 -17.42 16.32 -9.90
N VAL A 71 -16.31 15.75 -10.39
CA VAL A 71 -15.69 16.06 -11.68
C VAL A 71 -16.51 15.48 -12.84
N TYR A 72 -16.47 16.15 -14.00
CA TYR A 72 -17.05 15.65 -15.25
C TYR A 72 -16.52 14.24 -15.56
N GLY A 73 -17.43 13.30 -15.81
CA GLY A 73 -17.10 11.87 -15.95
C GLY A 73 -17.21 11.04 -14.66
N ARG A 74 -17.46 11.66 -13.50
CA ARG A 74 -17.75 11.00 -12.20
C ARG A 74 -16.70 9.94 -11.80
N ARG A 75 -15.44 10.17 -12.16
CA ARG A 75 -14.29 9.29 -11.87
C ARG A 75 -13.22 10.04 -11.10
N GLU A 76 -12.38 9.31 -10.37
CA GLU A 76 -11.27 9.92 -9.65
C GLU A 76 -10.31 10.62 -10.64
N PRO A 77 -9.96 11.89 -10.41
CA PRO A 77 -9.01 12.62 -11.25
C PRO A 77 -7.58 12.09 -11.05
N ARG A 78 -6.60 12.78 -11.64
CA ARG A 78 -5.17 12.51 -11.39
C ARG A 78 -4.85 12.58 -9.89
N PRO A 79 -3.79 11.91 -9.43
CA PRO A 79 -3.41 11.92 -8.03
C PRO A 79 -3.23 13.33 -7.47
N GLY A 80 -3.90 13.63 -6.37
CA GLY A 80 -3.76 14.90 -5.65
C GLY A 80 -2.48 14.98 -4.82
N ASP A 81 -2.23 16.13 -4.20
CA ASP A 81 -0.99 16.36 -3.44
C ASP A 81 -0.84 15.40 -2.26
N THR A 82 -1.92 15.14 -1.51
CA THR A 82 -1.91 14.19 -0.39
C THR A 82 -1.58 12.78 -0.86
N GLU A 83 -2.21 12.32 -1.94
CA GLU A 83 -1.95 11.00 -2.51
C GLU A 83 -0.49 10.85 -2.98
N GLN A 84 0.06 11.88 -3.63
CA GLN A 84 1.45 11.89 -4.08
C GLN A 84 2.44 11.93 -2.91
N LEU A 85 2.15 12.71 -1.86
CA LEU A 85 2.98 12.79 -0.66
C LEU A 85 3.01 11.46 0.09
N THR A 86 1.86 10.79 0.24
CA THR A 86 1.78 9.47 0.88
C THR A 86 2.49 8.40 0.06
N ALA A 87 2.33 8.40 -1.27
CA ALA A 87 3.06 7.49 -2.15
C ALA A 87 4.58 7.67 -2.00
N ARG A 88 5.07 8.92 -1.97
CA ARG A 88 6.48 9.25 -1.76
C ARG A 88 7.00 8.84 -0.39
N LEU A 89 6.19 9.02 0.66
CA LEU A 89 6.51 8.57 2.01
C LEU A 89 6.75 7.06 2.02
N ILE A 90 5.82 6.29 1.43
CA ILE A 90 5.92 4.83 1.38
C ILE A 90 7.15 4.40 0.58
N ASP A 91 7.36 4.98 -0.62
CA ASP A 91 8.53 4.71 -1.46
C ASP A 91 9.84 4.95 -0.69
N HIS A 92 9.98 6.11 -0.05
CA HIS A 92 11.16 6.47 0.72
C HIS A 92 11.46 5.48 1.86
N CYS A 93 10.42 4.96 2.54
CA CYS A 93 10.57 4.01 3.64
C CYS A 93 11.03 2.62 3.17
N ILE A 94 10.57 2.16 2.01
CA ILE A 94 10.80 0.77 1.56
C ILE A 94 11.97 0.64 0.58
N ARG A 95 12.25 1.66 -0.25
CA ARG A 95 13.27 1.60 -1.31
C ARG A 95 14.65 1.18 -0.81
N PRO A 96 15.15 1.67 0.34
CA PRO A 96 16.47 1.27 0.84
C PRO A 96 16.58 -0.21 1.24
N LEU A 97 15.45 -0.90 1.43
CA LEU A 97 15.41 -2.28 1.91
C LEU A 97 15.45 -3.32 0.80
N PHE A 98 15.38 -2.90 -0.46
CA PHE A 98 15.61 -3.79 -1.59
C PHE A 98 17.11 -4.04 -1.77
N PRO A 99 17.52 -5.26 -2.16
CA PRO A 99 18.92 -5.54 -2.48
C PRO A 99 19.43 -4.62 -3.60
N LYS A 100 20.66 -4.11 -3.48
CA LYS A 100 21.24 -3.16 -4.44
C LYS A 100 21.28 -3.65 -5.89
N ASN A 101 21.31 -4.97 -6.10
CA ASN A 101 21.39 -5.59 -7.42
C ASN A 101 20.01 -6.01 -7.95
N PHE A 102 18.93 -5.73 -7.21
CA PHE A 102 17.59 -6.08 -7.63
C PHE A 102 17.09 -5.07 -8.67
N LYS A 103 16.81 -5.55 -9.88
CA LYS A 103 16.44 -4.74 -11.05
C LYS A 103 15.12 -5.17 -11.71
N SER A 104 14.35 -6.01 -11.04
CA SER A 104 12.98 -6.29 -11.49
C SER A 104 12.11 -5.08 -11.18
N GLU A 105 11.17 -4.78 -12.08
CA GLU A 105 10.16 -3.77 -11.84
C GLU A 105 9.25 -4.21 -10.70
N VAL A 106 9.09 -3.35 -9.70
CA VAL A 106 8.18 -3.57 -8.56
C VAL A 106 7.13 -2.49 -8.56
N GLN A 107 5.88 -2.90 -8.50
CA GLN A 107 4.75 -2.01 -8.34
C GLN A 107 4.03 -2.30 -7.02
N ILE A 108 3.76 -1.23 -6.27
CA ILE A 108 2.95 -1.28 -5.05
C ILE A 108 1.76 -0.36 -5.24
N LEU A 109 0.56 -0.92 -5.10
CA LEU A 109 -0.69 -0.18 -5.19
C LEU A 109 -1.36 -0.17 -3.81
N CYS A 110 -1.53 1.02 -3.24
CA CYS A 110 -2.28 1.25 -2.02
C CYS A 110 -3.64 1.87 -2.39
N THR A 111 -4.73 1.15 -2.15
CA THR A 111 -6.09 1.62 -2.43
C THR A 111 -6.87 1.75 -1.14
N VAL A 112 -7.29 2.97 -0.80
CA VAL A 112 -8.17 3.21 0.35
C VAL A 112 -9.60 2.85 -0.04
N LEU A 113 -10.16 1.90 0.69
CA LEU A 113 -11.50 1.33 0.43
C LEU A 113 -12.57 1.89 1.36
N SER A 114 -12.20 2.25 2.58
CA SER A 114 -13.08 2.87 3.58
C SER A 114 -12.26 3.86 4.38
N PHE A 115 -12.86 4.99 4.74
CA PHE A 115 -12.28 5.97 5.64
C PHE A 115 -13.33 6.40 6.65
N ASP A 116 -12.97 6.36 7.93
CA ASP A 116 -13.89 6.63 9.04
C ASP A 116 -13.93 8.11 9.48
N GLY A 117 -13.03 8.94 8.95
CA GLY A 117 -12.94 10.36 9.33
C GLY A 117 -11.98 10.65 10.48
N GLU A 118 -11.49 9.62 11.16
CA GLU A 118 -10.65 9.74 12.37
C GLU A 118 -9.24 9.19 12.13
N HIS A 119 -9.13 8.06 11.43
CA HIS A 119 -7.88 7.35 11.21
C HIS A 119 -7.35 7.59 9.80
N PHE A 120 -6.27 8.37 9.70
CA PHE A 120 -5.56 8.58 8.45
C PHE A 120 -5.07 7.25 7.84
N ALA A 121 -5.19 7.14 6.52
CA ALA A 121 -4.91 5.91 5.80
C ALA A 121 -3.43 5.75 5.39
N ASP A 122 -2.58 6.73 5.67
CA ASP A 122 -1.15 6.74 5.39
C ASP A 122 -0.38 5.65 6.16
N VAL A 123 -0.54 5.59 7.49
CA VAL A 123 0.07 4.58 8.35
C VAL A 123 -0.40 3.16 8.01
N PRO A 124 -1.71 2.85 7.91
CA PRO A 124 -2.14 1.51 7.53
C PRO A 124 -1.72 1.15 6.09
N SER A 125 -1.53 2.12 5.19
CA SER A 125 -0.97 1.86 3.86
C SER A 125 0.50 1.46 3.91
N LEU A 126 1.32 2.15 4.71
CA LEU A 126 2.73 1.80 4.86
C LEU A 126 2.89 0.42 5.54
N ILE A 127 2.10 0.14 6.57
CA ILE A 127 2.06 -1.18 7.21
C ILE A 127 1.62 -2.24 6.20
N GLY A 128 0.60 -1.94 5.39
CA GLY A 128 0.12 -2.84 4.34
C GLY A 128 1.16 -3.10 3.24
N ALA A 129 1.92 -2.09 2.83
CA ALA A 129 3.00 -2.24 1.83
C ALA A 129 4.11 -3.13 2.37
N SER A 130 4.56 -2.86 3.59
CA SER A 130 5.54 -3.67 4.31
C SER A 130 5.09 -5.13 4.43
N ALA A 131 3.84 -5.34 4.82
CA ALA A 131 3.30 -6.68 5.04
C ALA A 131 3.03 -7.42 3.71
N ALA A 132 2.57 -6.74 2.65
CA ALA A 132 2.41 -7.32 1.32
C ALA A 132 3.76 -7.76 0.72
N LEU A 133 4.80 -6.93 0.85
CA LEU A 133 6.16 -7.29 0.43
C LEU A 133 6.77 -8.42 1.25
N SER A 134 6.47 -8.48 2.55
CA SER A 134 7.03 -9.52 3.43
C SER A 134 6.41 -10.91 3.19
N VAL A 135 5.21 -10.95 2.61
CA VAL A 135 4.49 -12.20 2.28
C VAL A 135 4.77 -12.65 0.84
N SER A 136 5.27 -11.76 -0.01
CA SER A 136 5.59 -12.10 -1.40
C SER A 136 6.97 -12.75 -1.53
N ASP A 137 7.23 -13.33 -2.71
CA ASP A 137 8.54 -13.88 -3.07
C ASP A 137 9.55 -12.79 -3.49
N ILE A 138 9.20 -11.51 -3.32
CA ILE A 138 10.04 -10.38 -3.73
C ILE A 138 11.15 -10.20 -2.68
N PRO A 139 12.43 -10.11 -3.08
CA PRO A 139 13.52 -9.97 -2.12
C PRO A 139 13.46 -8.58 -1.45
N PHE A 140 13.07 -8.56 -0.18
CA PHE A 140 12.87 -7.37 0.63
C PHE A 140 13.41 -7.59 2.05
N ASN A 141 14.36 -6.74 2.49
CA ASN A 141 15.00 -6.85 3.81
C ASN A 141 14.20 -6.15 4.93
N GLY A 142 12.87 -6.16 4.84
CA GLY A 142 11.98 -5.63 5.87
C GLY A 142 11.77 -6.58 7.06
N PRO A 143 10.73 -6.36 7.88
CA PRO A 143 9.60 -5.45 7.68
C PRO A 143 9.85 -4.00 8.16
N VAL A 144 9.06 -3.06 7.63
CA VAL A 144 8.94 -1.68 8.11
C VAL A 144 7.70 -1.53 9.00
N GLY A 145 7.84 -0.76 10.08
CA GLY A 145 6.73 -0.30 10.91
C GLY A 145 6.49 1.20 10.72
N ALA A 146 5.26 1.63 10.99
CA ALA A 146 4.85 3.02 11.00
C ALA A 146 3.94 3.26 12.21
N VAL A 147 4.00 4.47 12.76
CA VAL A 147 3.22 4.89 13.93
C VAL A 147 2.75 6.33 13.71
N VAL A 148 1.58 6.64 14.26
CA VAL A 148 1.00 8.00 14.32
C VAL A 148 1.52 8.72 15.56
#